data_AF-A0A835HYQ1-F1
#
_entry.id   AF-A0A835HYQ1-F1
#
_cell.length_a   1.000
_cell.length_b   1.000
_cell.length_c   1.000
_cell.angle_alpha   90.00
_cell.angle_beta   90.00
_cell.angle_gamma   90.00
#
_symmetry.space_group_name_H-M   'P 1'
#
loop_
_entity.id
_entity.type
_entity.pdbx_description
1 polymer ?
#
loop_
_entity_poly.entity_id
_entity_poly.type
_entity_poly.pdbx_seq_one_letter_code
_entity_poly.pdbx_strand_id
1 'polypeptide(L)'
;MAYLPTIVLLFLRYDISSNRWQKESSVPRTALVDFCFGFAALDGELHVLSPLYTIDSKENRRPRLQKKGATILIQIYHPKKRAWRSMTTKPPSNCSLDFKTVVMCTIRI
;
A
#
# COMPACT_ATOMS: atom_id res chain seq x y z
N MET A 1 -11.43 24.28 -3.32
CA MET A 1 -10.75 22.98 -3.51
C MET A 1 -9.85 22.76 -2.30
N ALA A 2 -10.14 21.79 -1.45
CA ALA A 2 -9.29 21.50 -0.30
C ALA A 2 -8.11 20.65 -0.80
N TYR A 3 -6.88 21.16 -0.66
CA TYR A 3 -5.67 20.39 -0.88
C TYR A 3 -5.56 19.37 0.26
N LEU A 4 -5.83 18.10 -0.01
CA LEU A 4 -5.47 17.04 0.93
C LEU A 4 -3.93 16.92 0.90
N PRO A 5 -3.26 17.00 2.06
CA PRO A 5 -1.82 16.82 2.08
C PRO A 5 -1.51 15.41 1.54
N THR A 6 -0.52 15.31 0.66
CA THR A 6 -0.03 14.03 0.15
C THR A 6 1.26 13.72 0.89
N ILE A 7 1.33 12.53 1.51
CA ILE A 7 2.54 12.07 2.20
C ILE A 7 3.34 11.19 1.26
N VAL A 8 4.65 11.41 1.24
CA VAL A 8 5.63 10.49 0.66
C VAL A 8 5.98 9.47 1.74
N LEU A 9 5.59 8.21 1.53
CA LEU A 9 6.00 7.13 2.42
C LEU A 9 7.49 6.86 2.25
N LEU A 10 8.27 7.12 3.29
CA LEU A 10 9.70 6.85 3.34
C LEU A 10 9.95 5.46 3.93
N PHE A 11 10.74 4.66 3.24
CA PHE A 11 11.28 3.42 3.77
C PHE A 11 12.68 3.66 4.30
N LEU A 12 12.85 3.36 5.59
CA LEU A 12 14.14 3.37 6.27
C LEU A 12 14.53 1.93 6.56
N ARG A 13 15.78 1.59 6.25
CA ARG A 13 16.38 0.30 6.60
C ARG A 13 17.29 0.52 7.81
N TYR A 14 17.13 -0.33 8.81
CA TYR A 14 18.05 -0.36 9.94
C TYR A 14 19.26 -1.23 9.59
N ASP A 15 20.45 -0.65 9.68
CA ASP A 15 21.71 -1.35 9.54
C ASP A 15 22.25 -1.71 10.92
N ILE A 16 22.17 -2.99 11.26
CA ILE A 16 22.60 -3.54 12.55
C ILE A 16 24.11 -3.36 12.74
N SER A 17 24.92 -3.45 11.68
CA SER A 17 26.37 -3.39 11.76
C SER A 17 26.88 -2.00 12.16
N SER A 18 26.20 -0.96 11.69
CA SER A 18 26.53 0.44 11.97
C SER A 18 25.63 1.08 13.03
N ASN A 19 24.63 0.35 13.53
CA ASN A 19 23.61 0.81 14.48
C ASN A 19 22.91 2.10 14.02
N ARG A 20 22.50 2.15 12.75
CA ARG A 20 21.95 3.36 12.12
C ARG A 20 20.76 3.07 11.21
N TRP A 21 19.84 4.03 11.16
CA TRP A 21 18.80 4.07 10.13
C TRP A 21 19.34 4.72 8.86
N GLN A 22 19.06 4.10 7.72
CA GLN A 22 19.41 4.60 6.39
C GLN A 22 18.16 4.72 5.55
N LYS A 23 18.06 5.78 4.74
CA LYS A 23 16.98 5.90 3.76
C LYS A 23 17.18 4.84 2.68
N GLU A 24 16.22 3.94 2.55
CA GLU A 24 16.22 2.86 1.56
C GLU A 24 15.52 3.31 0.27
N SER A 25 14.28 3.82 0.39
CA SER A 25 13.51 4.29 -0.75
C SER A 25 12.32 5.17 -0.35
N SER A 26 11.59 5.69 -1.34
CA SER A 26 10.30 6.34 -1.18
C SER A 26 9.28 5.66 -2.08
N VAL A 27 8.08 5.40 -1.56
CA VAL A 27 7.01 4.76 -2.33
C VAL A 27 6.60 5.69 -3.50
N PRO A 28 6.54 5.18 -4.75
CA PRO A 28 6.29 6.03 -5.92
C PRO A 28 4.92 6.68 -5.98
N ARG A 29 3.90 6.07 -5.35
CA ARG A 29 2.58 6.69 -5.27
C ARG A 29 2.44 7.34 -3.91
N THR A 30 2.06 8.60 -3.95
CA THR A 30 1.76 9.38 -2.76
C THR A 30 0.48 8.87 -2.13
N ALA A 31 0.52 8.76 -0.81
CA ALA A 31 -0.61 8.41 0.02
C ALA A 31 -1.38 9.69 0.36
N LEU A 32 -2.71 9.65 0.38
CA LEU A 32 -3.44 10.62 1.20
C LEU A 32 -3.12 10.34 2.67
N VAL A 33 -3.04 11.41 3.47
CA VAL A 33 -2.58 11.39 4.88
C VAL A 33 -3.31 10.37 5.76
N ASP A 34 -4.54 10.00 5.42
CA ASP A 34 -5.39 9.15 6.27
C ASP A 34 -5.43 7.67 5.86
N PHE A 35 -4.57 7.23 4.94
CA PHE A 35 -4.55 5.83 4.53
C PHE A 35 -3.66 4.95 5.41
N CYS A 36 -4.19 3.78 5.76
CA CYS A 36 -3.42 2.70 6.37
C CYS A 36 -2.88 1.78 5.28
N PHE A 37 -1.67 1.28 5.51
CA PHE A 37 -0.92 0.47 4.56
C PHE A 37 -0.59 -0.89 5.14
N GLY A 38 -0.66 -1.89 4.28
CA GLY A 38 -0.13 -3.21 4.55
C GLY A 38 1.33 -3.31 4.15
N PHE A 39 2.13 -4.03 4.93
CA PHE A 39 3.52 -4.29 4.59
C PHE A 39 3.83 -5.78 4.75
N ALA A 40 4.52 -6.36 3.76
CA ALA A 40 5.00 -7.74 3.83
C ALA A 40 6.36 -7.88 3.14
N ALA A 41 7.29 -8.60 3.75
CA ALA A 41 8.55 -8.99 3.12
C ALA A 41 8.41 -10.40 2.54
N LEU A 42 8.40 -10.51 1.20
CA LEU A 42 8.14 -11.73 0.46
C LEU A 42 9.24 -11.91 -0.58
N ASP A 43 9.86 -13.10 -0.62
CA ASP A 43 10.88 -13.48 -1.61
C ASP A 43 12.00 -12.46 -1.82
N GLY A 44 12.43 -11.79 -0.74
CA GLY A 44 13.48 -10.78 -0.76
C GLY A 44 13.04 -9.39 -1.26
N GLU A 45 11.73 -9.18 -1.41
CA GLU A 45 11.13 -7.93 -1.85
C GLU A 45 10.13 -7.39 -0.81
N LEU A 46 9.99 -6.08 -0.78
CA LEU A 46 9.08 -5.39 0.11
C LEU A 46 7.78 -5.07 -0.64
N HIS A 47 6.67 -5.57 -0.13
CA HIS A 47 5.34 -5.36 -0.68
C HIS A 47 4.60 -4.35 0.19
N VAL A 48 4.10 -3.30 -0.45
CA VAL A 48 3.26 -2.27 0.16
C VAL A 48 1.87 -2.40 -0.44
N LEU A 49 0.90 -2.72 0.39
CA LEU A 49 -0.49 -2.93 -0.02
C LEU A 49 -1.32 -1.72 0.43
N SER A 50 -2.15 -1.22 -0.48
CA SER A 50 -3.06 -0.12 -0.18
C SER A 50 -4.39 -0.30 -0.90
N PRO A 51 -5.49 0.25 -0.34
CA PRO A 51 -6.74 0.32 -1.06
C PRO A 51 -6.59 1.26 -2.26
N LEU A 52 -6.97 0.79 -3.45
CA LEU A 52 -7.03 1.61 -4.65
C LEU A 52 -8.43 2.20 -4.78
N TYR A 53 -8.60 3.45 -4.36
CA TYR A 53 -9.82 4.19 -4.64
C TYR A 53 -9.75 4.73 -6.07
N THR A 54 -10.66 4.29 -6.95
CA THR A 54 -10.91 5.04 -8.19
C THR A 54 -11.54 6.36 -7.77
N ILE A 55 -10.85 7.47 -8.01
CA ILE A 55 -11.51 8.78 -7.99
C ILE A 55 -12.42 8.76 -9.21
N ASP A 56 -13.64 8.26 -9.03
CA ASP A 56 -14.67 8.33 -10.06
C ASP A 56 -14.96 9.84 -10.26
N SER A 57 -14.35 10.39 -11.30
CA SER A 57 -14.67 11.70 -11.85
C SER A 57 -16.15 11.70 -12.20
N LYS A 58 -16.94 12.42 -11.37
CA LYS A 58 -18.31 12.92 -11.63
C LYS A 58 -19.27 11.90 -12.26
N GLU A 59 -20.19 11.34 -11.47
CA GLU A 59 -21.61 11.59 -11.74
C GLU A 59 -22.49 11.25 -10.53
N ASN A 60 -23.45 12.13 -10.25
CA ASN A 60 -24.62 11.86 -9.42
C ASN A 60 -25.14 10.43 -9.63
N ARG A 61 -25.27 9.64 -8.56
CA ARG A 61 -26.41 8.73 -8.29
C ARG A 61 -26.17 7.81 -7.07
N ARG A 62 -26.88 8.15 -5.99
CA ARG A 62 -27.48 7.27 -4.94
C ARG A 62 -26.55 6.44 -4.02
N PRO A 63 -26.87 6.35 -2.71
CA PRO A 63 -26.10 5.58 -1.71
C PRO A 63 -26.50 4.10 -1.70
N ARG A 64 -26.63 3.46 -2.87
CA ARG A 64 -26.97 2.03 -2.96
C ARG A 64 -25.84 1.31 -3.66
N LEU A 65 -25.19 0.42 -2.88
CA LEU A 65 -24.23 -0.61 -3.28
C LEU A 65 -22.74 -0.26 -3.09
N GLN A 66 -22.33 -0.12 -1.82
CA GLN A 66 -20.94 -0.33 -1.37
C GLN A 66 -20.54 -1.83 -1.50
N LYS A 67 -20.70 -2.45 -2.68
CA LYS A 67 -20.26 -3.81 -3.01
C LYS A 67 -19.41 -3.86 -4.28
N LYS A 68 -18.56 -2.85 -4.53
CA LYS A 68 -17.46 -3.01 -5.49
C LYS A 68 -16.23 -3.40 -4.69
N GLY A 69 -15.81 -4.66 -4.84
CA GLY A 69 -14.65 -5.22 -4.14
C GLY A 69 -13.47 -4.26 -4.25
N ALA A 70 -12.97 -3.79 -3.11
CA ALA A 70 -11.92 -2.81 -3.05
C ALA A 70 -10.67 -3.37 -3.74
N THR A 71 -10.35 -2.87 -4.94
CA THR A 71 -9.10 -3.23 -5.62
C THR A 71 -7.92 -2.89 -4.69
N ILE A 72 -7.00 -3.82 -4.52
CA ILE A 72 -5.78 -3.62 -3.76
C ILE A 72 -4.69 -3.23 -4.75
N LEU A 73 -4.05 -2.09 -4.54
CA LEU A 73 -2.79 -1.75 -5.18
C LEU A 73 -1.66 -2.36 -4.36
N ILE A 74 -0.73 -3.03 -5.05
CA ILE A 74 0.50 -3.56 -4.47
C ILE A 74 1.66 -2.86 -5.15
N GLN A 75 2.47 -2.14 -4.37
CA GLN A 75 3.73 -1.56 -4.80
C GLN A 75 4.87 -2.39 -4.24
N ILE A 76 5.72 -2.91 -5.13
CA ILE A 76 6.75 -3.88 -4.79
C ILE A 76 8.11 -3.24 -5.01
N TYR A 77 8.90 -3.16 -3.95
CA TYR A 77 10.27 -2.68 -3.97
C TYR A 77 11.24 -3.85 -4.00
N HIS A 78 12.14 -3.83 -4.97
CA HIS A 78 13.24 -4.78 -5.06
C HIS A 78 14.53 -4.12 -4.53
N PRO A 79 15.03 -4.49 -3.34
CA PRO A 79 16.16 -3.80 -2.70
C PRO A 79 17.45 -3.84 -3.52
N LYS A 80 17.79 -5.00 -4.11
CA LYS A 80 19.01 -5.13 -4.93
C LYS A 80 18.97 -4.29 -6.21
N LYS A 81 17.81 -4.22 -6.87
CA LYS A 81 17.62 -3.43 -8.10
C LYS A 81 17.29 -1.97 -7.81
N ARG A 82 17.00 -1.63 -6.54
CA ARG A 82 16.49 -0.33 -6.09
C ARG A 82 15.33 0.20 -6.94
N ALA A 83 14.49 -0.72 -7.41
CA ALA A 83 13.43 -0.44 -8.36
C ALA A 83 12.08 -0.80 -7.78
N TRP A 84 11.08 -0.01 -8.14
CA TRP A 84 9.68 -0.27 -7.81
C TRP A 84 8.94 -0.85 -9.01
N ARG A 85 7.98 -1.73 -8.73
CA ARG A 85 6.92 -2.11 -9.67
C ARG A 85 5.56 -2.01 -8.99
N SER A 86 4.50 -1.95 -9.77
CA SER A 86 3.13 -1.88 -9.28
C SER A 86 2.28 -2.97 -9.92
N MET A 87 1.37 -3.55 -9.14
CA MET A 87 0.33 -4.44 -9.64
C MET A 87 -0.97 -4.17 -8.88
N THR A 88 -2.09 -4.56 -9.46
CA THR A 88 -3.40 -4.48 -8.79
C THR A 88 -3.98 -5.87 -8.68
N THR A 89 -4.67 -6.13 -7.57
CA THR A 89 -5.36 -7.40 -7.35
C THR A 89 -6.72 -7.16 -6.71
N LYS A 90 -7.59 -8.16 -6.81
CA LYS A 90 -8.83 -8.20 -6.04
C LYS A 90 -8.53 -8.70 -4.63
N PRO A 91 -9.30 -8.28 -3.62
CA PRO A 91 -9.13 -8.80 -2.28
C PRO A 91 -9.45 -10.31 -2.27
N PRO A 92 -8.78 -11.10 -1.41
CA PRO A 92 -8.91 -12.55 -1.38
C PRO A 92 -10.30 -13.04 -0.96
N SER A 93 -11.15 -12.16 -0.43
CA SER A 93 -12.54 -12.47 -0.10
C SER A 93 -13.47 -11.34 -0.56
N ASN A 94 -14.77 -11.63 -0.62
CA ASN A 94 -15.82 -10.64 -0.89
C ASN A 94 -16.01 -9.63 0.27
N CYS A 95 -15.19 -9.70 1.32
CA CYS A 95 -15.20 -8.78 2.43
C CYS A 95 -14.29 -7.56 2.14
N SER A 96 -14.66 -6.39 2.66
CA SER A 96 -13.76 -5.24 2.60
C SER A 96 -12.55 -5.50 3.50
N LEU A 97 -11.35 -5.41 2.94
CA LEU A 97 -10.12 -5.49 3.71
C LEU A 97 -9.91 -4.18 4.49
N ASP A 98 -9.91 -4.24 5.81
CA ASP A 98 -9.58 -3.09 6.65
C ASP A 98 -8.09 -3.09 6.98
N PHE A 99 -7.34 -2.19 6.33
CA PHE A 99 -5.90 -2.04 6.54
C PHE A 99 -5.53 -1.51 7.94
N LYS A 100 -6.50 -1.03 8.73
CA LYS A 100 -6.26 -0.64 10.13
C LYS A 100 -6.11 -1.83 11.07
N THR A 101 -6.78 -2.94 10.75
CA THR A 101 -6.93 -4.08 11.65
C THR A 101 -6.36 -5.38 11.09
N VAL A 102 -6.04 -5.42 9.79
CA VAL A 102 -5.46 -6.61 9.15
C VAL A 102 -4.00 -6.84 9.58
N VAL A 103 -3.66 -8.10 9.82
CA VAL A 103 -2.27 -8.57 9.96
C VAL A 103 -1.85 -9.29 8.68
N MET A 104 -0.66 -8.98 8.16
CA MET A 104 -0.09 -9.64 6.98
C MET A 104 1.17 -10.38 7.38
N CYS A 105 1.25 -11.65 7.00
CA CYS A 105 2.40 -12.47 7.29
C CYS A 105 2.65 -13.49 6.17
N THR A 106 3.89 -13.95 6.06
CA THR A 106 4.36 -14.90 5.06
C THR A 106 4.45 -16.31 5.62
N ILE A 107 3.58 -16.63 6.60
CA ILE A 107 3.55 -17.96 7.24
C ILE A 107 3.28 -18.99 6.15
N ARG A 108 4.26 -19.86 5.94
CA ARG A 108 4.09 -21.10 5.18
C ARG A 108 3.57 -22.14 6.18
N ILE A 109 2.35 -22.61 5.95
CA ILE A 109 1.78 -23.77 6.65
C ILE A 109 2.15 -25.01 5.86
#